data_AF-A0A9D1PWV1-F1
#
_entry.id   AF-A0A9D1PWV1-F1
#
_cell.length_a   1.000
_cell.length_b   1.000
_cell.length_c   1.000
_cell.angle_alpha   90.00
_cell.angle_beta   90.00
_cell.angle_gamma   90.00
#
_symmetry.space_group_name_H-M   'P 1'
#
loop_
_entity.id
_entity.type
_entity.pdbx_description
1 polymer ?
#
loop_
_entity_poly.entity_id
_entity_poly.type
_entity_poly.pdbx_seq_one_letter_code
_entity_poly.pdbx_strand_id
1 'polypeptide(L)'
;MDKKFRFIPTYTDEQLQELRTEGFLWTVRHAQNSPQYREIFRKAGVQAEDIHSLDDLTLLPTTDADDLRAGYPFPLLCVPEKDVVRVHASSGTTGKRKILAYTARDVQTFNTQMARCYEMAGLTPEDRMQVAVGYGLWTAGAGFQMGSELYGLMTIPVGPGNLQIHLQLMEDLGTTCFGATASMALLLAEEVERAGIRDRLKLRTIICGSEMRSEKMRIAMESKLGLEGSYDIGGMTEMYGPGTAIECSLHTGLHYWADLFIIEILDPVTHKPLPMGEVGEMVVTSLCKEAAPLIRYRTHDLARLIPGKCECGLNMPRHSAILGRSDDMIIFRGVNIYPGQIADVLGKYSEVGSEYQIQLSRDEAAVDHMKITIERAENMSSDSDRELAQRIAQDMHTSLFVRVDVVITDPSTLPRTFSKSKRIVDLR
;
A
#
# COMPACT_ATOMS: atom_id res chain seq x y z
N MET A 1 -20.24 -7.05 -20.03
CA MET A 1 -19.09 -6.16 -20.32
C MET A 1 -18.62 -6.41 -21.74
N ASP A 2 -18.41 -5.34 -22.52
CA ASP A 2 -17.72 -5.41 -23.80
C ASP A 2 -16.32 -6.02 -23.60
N LYS A 3 -15.91 -6.94 -24.48
CA LYS A 3 -14.58 -7.59 -24.44
C LYS A 3 -13.44 -6.58 -24.48
N LYS A 4 -13.69 -5.36 -24.97
CA LYS A 4 -12.74 -4.24 -25.00
C LYS A 4 -12.24 -3.82 -23.61
N PHE A 5 -12.99 -4.05 -22.54
CA PHE A 5 -12.67 -3.60 -21.18
C PHE A 5 -12.40 -4.76 -20.23
N ARG A 6 -11.59 -5.73 -20.69
CA ARG A 6 -11.12 -6.88 -19.92
C ARG A 6 -9.59 -6.87 -19.94
N PHE A 7 -9.00 -6.65 -18.77
CA PHE A 7 -7.57 -6.48 -18.53
C PHE A 7 -7.00 -7.57 -17.62
N ILE A 8 -7.84 -8.21 -16.78
CA ILE A 8 -7.42 -9.32 -15.92
C ILE A 8 -7.21 -10.56 -16.82
N PRO A 9 -5.99 -11.12 -16.84
CA PRO A 9 -5.70 -12.28 -17.65
C PRO A 9 -6.30 -13.55 -17.04
N THR A 10 -6.54 -14.55 -17.87
CA THR A 10 -6.94 -15.89 -17.44
C THR A 10 -5.80 -16.85 -17.73
N TYR A 11 -5.17 -17.37 -16.68
CA TYR A 11 -4.06 -18.32 -16.78
C TYR A 11 -4.37 -19.60 -16.01
N THR A 12 -3.93 -20.74 -16.54
CA THR A 12 -3.79 -21.97 -15.74
C THR A 12 -2.61 -21.84 -14.78
N ASP A 13 -2.54 -22.73 -13.79
CA ASP A 13 -1.42 -22.77 -12.83
C ASP A 13 -0.07 -22.99 -13.56
N GLU A 14 -0.07 -23.83 -14.60
CA GLU A 14 1.09 -24.10 -15.46
C GLU A 14 1.53 -22.87 -16.26
N GLN A 15 0.60 -22.20 -16.95
CA GLN A 15 0.89 -20.98 -17.72
C GLN A 15 1.43 -19.87 -16.82
N LEU A 16 0.86 -19.71 -15.62
CA LEU A 16 1.33 -18.70 -14.68
C LEU A 16 2.75 -19.02 -14.19
N GLN A 17 3.07 -20.29 -13.94
CA GLN A 17 4.40 -20.71 -13.52
C GLN A 17 5.44 -20.54 -14.64
N GLU A 18 5.08 -20.83 -15.88
CA GLU A 18 5.93 -20.57 -17.06
C GLU A 18 6.24 -19.08 -17.21
N LEU A 19 5.21 -18.23 -17.23
CA LEU A 19 5.37 -16.78 -17.33
C LEU A 19 6.25 -16.20 -16.21
N ARG A 20 6.08 -16.71 -14.98
CA ARG A 20 6.90 -16.31 -13.83
C ARG A 20 8.35 -16.68 -14.02
N THR A 21 8.61 -17.90 -14.51
CA THR A 21 9.97 -18.40 -14.75
C THR A 21 10.64 -17.62 -15.89
N GLU A 22 9.95 -17.45 -17.02
CA GLU A 22 10.47 -16.70 -18.17
C GLU A 22 10.77 -15.25 -17.80
N GLY A 23 9.83 -14.58 -17.12
CA GLY A 23 10.00 -13.21 -16.66
C GLY A 23 11.14 -13.07 -15.66
N PHE A 24 11.30 -14.02 -14.74
CA PHE A 24 12.40 -14.01 -13.77
C PHE A 24 13.77 -14.13 -14.47
N LEU A 25 13.93 -15.13 -15.34
CA LEU A 25 15.16 -15.33 -16.09
C LEU A 25 15.47 -14.16 -17.02
N TRP A 26 14.45 -13.56 -17.63
CA TRP A 26 14.59 -12.34 -18.41
C TRP A 26 15.09 -11.18 -17.53
N THR A 27 14.46 -10.94 -16.38
CA THR A 27 14.84 -9.85 -15.46
C THR A 27 16.28 -9.99 -14.98
N VAL A 28 16.71 -11.20 -14.59
CA VAL A 28 18.07 -11.44 -14.10
C VAL A 28 19.12 -11.14 -15.17
N ARG A 29 18.88 -11.60 -16.41
CA ARG A 29 19.76 -11.28 -17.55
C ARG A 29 19.74 -9.80 -17.89
N HIS A 30 18.55 -9.18 -17.92
CA HIS A 30 18.38 -7.77 -18.24
C HIS A 30 19.05 -6.85 -17.20
N ALA A 31 19.01 -7.23 -15.91
CA ALA A 31 19.64 -6.49 -14.83
C ALA A 31 21.15 -6.32 -15.00
N GLN A 32 21.83 -7.26 -15.68
CA GLN A 32 23.26 -7.14 -15.97
C GLN A 32 23.61 -5.92 -16.83
N ASN A 33 22.64 -5.27 -17.50
CA ASN A 33 22.87 -4.02 -18.21
C ASN A 33 23.24 -2.86 -17.27
N SER A 34 22.77 -2.89 -16.00
CA SER A 34 23.18 -1.92 -14.98
C SER A 34 24.57 -2.24 -14.42
N PRO A 35 25.52 -1.27 -14.41
CA PRO A 35 26.82 -1.45 -13.76
C PRO A 35 26.72 -1.83 -12.28
N GLN A 36 25.71 -1.30 -11.58
CA GLN A 36 25.53 -1.57 -10.16
C GLN A 36 25.00 -2.98 -9.90
N TYR A 37 24.08 -3.49 -10.72
CA TYR A 37 23.66 -4.89 -10.60
C TYR A 37 24.80 -5.86 -10.86
N ARG A 38 25.67 -5.59 -11.86
CA ARG A 38 26.88 -6.39 -12.08
C ARG A 38 27.77 -6.42 -10.83
N GLU A 39 27.92 -5.29 -10.15
CA GLU A 39 28.70 -5.22 -8.92
C GLU A 39 28.03 -5.93 -7.74
N ILE A 40 26.70 -5.83 -7.61
CA ILE A 40 25.91 -6.55 -6.60
C ILE A 40 26.09 -8.07 -6.78
N PHE A 41 25.92 -8.57 -8.01
CA PHE A 41 26.10 -9.98 -8.35
C PHE A 41 27.54 -10.45 -8.10
N ARG A 42 28.53 -9.66 -8.54
CA ARG A 42 29.95 -9.95 -8.31
C ARG A 42 30.29 -10.05 -6.81
N LYS A 43 29.77 -9.16 -5.96
CA LYS A 43 29.98 -9.20 -4.51
C LYS A 43 29.32 -10.42 -3.86
N ALA A 44 28.18 -10.86 -4.38
CA ALA A 44 27.50 -12.06 -3.93
C ALA A 44 28.14 -13.36 -4.46
N GLY A 45 29.06 -13.27 -5.42
CA GLY A 45 29.69 -14.44 -6.04
C GLY A 45 28.77 -15.20 -6.98
N VAL A 46 27.77 -14.54 -7.55
CA VAL A 46 26.76 -15.12 -8.47
C VAL A 46 26.85 -14.44 -9.83
N GLN A 47 26.59 -15.18 -10.90
CA GLN A 47 26.42 -14.69 -12.27
C GLN A 47 24.98 -14.93 -12.74
N ALA A 48 24.52 -14.19 -13.76
CA ALA A 48 23.16 -14.42 -14.28
C ALA A 48 23.02 -15.80 -14.92
N GLU A 49 24.13 -16.33 -15.45
CA GLU A 49 24.24 -17.64 -16.05
C GLU A 49 24.07 -18.78 -15.03
N ASP A 50 24.25 -18.52 -13.73
CA ASP A 50 24.02 -19.51 -12.66
C ASP A 50 22.53 -19.70 -12.35
N ILE A 51 21.66 -18.84 -12.89
CA ILE A 51 20.23 -18.81 -12.60
C ILE A 51 19.46 -19.48 -13.73
N HIS A 52 18.84 -20.61 -13.44
CA HIS A 52 18.17 -21.46 -14.44
C HIS A 52 16.67 -21.63 -14.19
N SER A 53 16.21 -21.37 -12.96
CA SER A 53 14.83 -21.59 -12.53
C SER A 53 14.44 -20.64 -11.40
N LEU A 54 13.14 -20.63 -11.05
CA LEU A 54 12.66 -19.86 -9.90
C LEU A 54 13.24 -20.32 -8.55
N ASP A 55 13.70 -21.58 -8.46
CA ASP A 55 14.31 -22.12 -7.22
C ASP A 55 15.66 -21.44 -6.92
N ASP A 56 16.33 -20.94 -7.96
CA ASP A 56 17.60 -20.23 -7.87
C ASP A 56 17.44 -18.79 -7.36
N LEU A 57 16.21 -18.30 -7.17
CA LEU A 57 15.94 -16.97 -6.62
C LEU A 57 16.69 -16.74 -5.30
N THR A 58 16.79 -17.76 -4.45
CA THR A 58 17.46 -17.65 -3.15
C THR A 58 18.98 -17.48 -3.23
N LEU A 59 19.59 -17.77 -4.39
CA LEU A 59 21.01 -17.52 -4.65
C LEU A 59 21.30 -16.03 -4.84
N LEU A 60 20.32 -15.25 -5.31
CA LEU A 60 20.49 -13.82 -5.56
C LEU A 60 20.43 -13.03 -4.25
N PRO A 61 21.30 -12.02 -4.08
CA PRO A 61 21.25 -11.11 -2.94
C PRO A 61 19.99 -10.25 -3.00
N THR A 62 19.55 -9.77 -1.83
CA THR A 62 18.50 -8.74 -1.75
C THR A 62 19.03 -7.38 -2.18
N THR A 63 18.14 -6.54 -2.72
CA THR A 63 18.40 -5.11 -2.93
C THR A 63 17.58 -4.26 -1.98
N ASP A 64 18.02 -3.04 -1.69
CA ASP A 64 17.39 -2.15 -0.72
C ASP A 64 17.26 -0.71 -1.26
N ALA A 65 16.54 0.14 -0.52
CA ALA A 65 16.41 1.57 -0.75
C ALA A 65 17.77 2.28 -0.88
N ASP A 66 18.80 1.79 -0.19
CA ASP A 66 20.15 2.35 -0.30
C ASP A 66 20.82 2.06 -1.64
N ASP A 67 20.55 0.90 -2.26
CA ASP A 67 21.02 0.62 -3.62
C ASP A 67 20.40 1.60 -4.62
N LEU A 68 19.14 1.96 -4.42
CA LEU A 68 18.43 2.97 -5.21
C LEU A 68 18.92 4.42 -4.97
N ARG A 69 19.77 4.65 -3.96
CA ARG A 69 20.40 5.95 -3.67
C ARG A 69 21.87 5.99 -4.09
N ALA A 70 22.56 4.87 -3.95
CA ALA A 70 23.99 4.74 -4.16
C ALA A 70 24.33 4.75 -5.66
N GLY A 71 24.50 5.95 -6.24
CA GLY A 71 24.68 6.11 -7.69
C GLY A 71 23.61 6.96 -8.36
N TYR A 72 22.89 7.79 -7.58
CA TYR A 72 21.94 8.80 -8.04
C TYR A 72 22.42 9.54 -9.32
N PRO A 73 21.54 9.80 -10.32
CA PRO A 73 20.09 9.69 -10.24
C PRO A 73 19.50 8.32 -10.60
N PHE A 74 20.20 7.50 -11.40
CA PHE A 74 19.65 6.23 -11.91
C PHE A 74 20.58 5.03 -11.66
N PRO A 75 20.85 4.68 -10.39
CA PRO A 75 21.82 3.65 -10.02
C PRO A 75 21.57 2.28 -10.69
N LEU A 76 20.31 1.88 -10.75
CA LEU A 76 19.87 0.57 -11.26
C LEU A 76 19.31 0.62 -12.68
N LEU A 77 19.62 1.67 -13.46
CA LEU A 77 19.12 1.80 -14.84
C LEU A 77 19.69 0.69 -15.73
N CYS A 78 18.80 -0.01 -16.44
CA CYS A 78 19.13 -1.13 -17.33
C CYS A 78 18.89 -0.82 -18.81
N VAL A 79 18.50 0.41 -19.14
CA VAL A 79 18.27 0.90 -20.52
C VAL A 79 19.05 2.19 -20.77
N PRO A 80 19.35 2.53 -22.04
CA PRO A 80 19.83 3.87 -22.38
C PRO A 80 18.87 4.96 -21.90
N GLU A 81 19.39 6.08 -21.38
CA GLU A 81 18.55 7.20 -20.89
C GLU A 81 17.58 7.75 -21.95
N LYS A 82 17.95 7.67 -23.24
CA LYS A 82 17.07 8.07 -24.36
C LYS A 82 15.75 7.28 -24.44
N ASP A 83 15.71 6.09 -23.83
CA ASP A 83 14.53 5.21 -23.85
C ASP A 83 13.65 5.42 -22.59
N VAL A 84 14.10 6.26 -21.66
CA VAL A 84 13.35 6.67 -20.47
C VAL A 84 12.38 7.79 -20.84
N VAL A 85 11.08 7.56 -20.61
CA VAL A 85 10.02 8.54 -20.92
C VAL A 85 9.42 9.18 -19.67
N ARG A 86 9.69 8.64 -18.48
CA ARG A 86 9.17 9.15 -17.22
C ARG A 86 10.06 8.80 -16.03
N VAL A 87 10.03 9.66 -15.02
CA VAL A 87 10.59 9.41 -13.70
C VAL A 87 9.54 9.67 -12.61
N HIS A 88 9.60 8.89 -11.54
CA HIS A 88 8.88 9.14 -10.29
C HIS A 88 9.87 9.15 -9.12
N ALA A 89 9.55 9.89 -8.07
CA ALA A 89 10.42 10.04 -6.92
C ALA A 89 9.68 9.83 -5.60
N SER A 90 10.38 9.29 -4.60
CA SER A 90 9.80 9.14 -3.27
C SER A 90 9.59 10.49 -2.58
N SER A 91 8.66 10.51 -1.60
CA SER A 91 8.28 11.70 -0.83
C SER A 91 9.30 12.12 0.24
N GLY A 92 10.34 11.31 0.48
CA GLY A 92 11.33 11.54 1.53
C GLY A 92 11.99 12.93 1.44
N THR A 93 11.99 13.66 2.56
CA THR A 93 12.55 15.02 2.67
C THR A 93 13.94 15.04 3.29
N THR A 94 14.40 13.93 3.88
CA THR A 94 15.72 13.77 4.48
C THR A 94 16.63 12.98 3.52
N GLY A 95 17.70 13.61 3.04
CA GLY A 95 18.66 13.02 2.08
C GLY A 95 18.23 13.10 0.61
N LYS A 96 18.98 12.42 -0.28
CA LYS A 96 18.63 12.32 -1.71
C LYS A 96 17.44 11.38 -1.90
N ARG A 97 16.44 11.82 -2.67
CA ARG A 97 15.26 11.03 -3.03
C ARG A 97 15.65 9.81 -3.88
N LYS A 98 14.91 8.72 -3.72
CA LYS A 98 14.96 7.59 -4.66
C LYS A 98 14.20 7.99 -5.93
N ILE A 99 14.79 7.78 -7.10
CA ILE A 99 14.16 8.04 -8.40
C ILE A 99 14.08 6.73 -9.16
N LEU A 100 12.88 6.43 -9.67
CA LEU A 100 12.63 5.28 -10.54
C LEU A 100 12.33 5.80 -11.94
N ALA A 101 13.01 5.21 -12.92
CA ALA A 101 12.82 5.47 -14.34
C ALA A 101 11.81 4.49 -14.95
N TYR A 102 11.19 4.90 -16.05
CA TYR A 102 10.18 4.14 -16.77
C TYR A 102 10.37 4.30 -18.29
N THR A 103 10.42 3.19 -19.03
CA THR A 103 10.26 3.20 -20.48
C THR A 103 8.79 3.42 -20.87
N ALA A 104 8.53 3.62 -22.17
CA ALA A 104 7.16 3.66 -22.68
C ALA A 104 6.38 2.38 -22.38
N ARG A 105 7.04 1.21 -22.43
CA ARG A 105 6.42 -0.07 -22.09
C ARG A 105 6.15 -0.17 -20.60
N ASP A 106 7.07 0.29 -19.75
CA ASP A 106 6.85 0.32 -18.30
C ASP A 106 5.60 1.13 -17.93
N VAL A 107 5.39 2.27 -18.60
CA VAL A 107 4.18 3.09 -18.42
C VAL A 107 2.92 2.34 -18.87
N GLN A 108 2.96 1.64 -20.01
CA GLN A 108 1.82 0.83 -20.47
C GLN A 108 1.50 -0.32 -19.52
N THR A 109 2.51 -1.00 -18.98
CA THR A 109 2.36 -2.04 -17.97
C THR A 109 1.69 -1.48 -16.71
N PHE A 110 2.14 -0.32 -16.23
CA PHE A 110 1.55 0.35 -15.07
C PHE A 110 0.08 0.73 -15.30
N ASN A 111 -0.27 1.27 -16.48
CA ASN A 111 -1.65 1.59 -16.81
C ASN A 111 -2.53 0.32 -16.86
N THR A 112 -2.00 -0.77 -17.45
CA THR A 112 -2.71 -2.06 -17.53
C THR A 112 -2.94 -2.65 -16.15
N GLN A 113 -1.94 -2.59 -15.27
CA GLN A 113 -2.03 -2.98 -13.86
C GLN A 113 -3.18 -2.23 -13.14
N MET A 114 -3.29 -0.92 -13.32
CA MET A 114 -4.39 -0.12 -12.75
C MET A 114 -5.74 -0.49 -13.37
N ALA A 115 -5.80 -0.73 -14.68
CA ALA A 115 -7.02 -1.15 -15.36
C ALA A 115 -7.55 -2.51 -14.84
N ARG A 116 -6.64 -3.46 -14.51
CA ARG A 116 -7.00 -4.72 -13.83
C ARG A 116 -7.66 -4.48 -12.48
N CYS A 117 -7.17 -3.48 -11.72
CA CYS A 117 -7.76 -3.12 -10.44
C CYS A 117 -9.19 -2.58 -10.59
N TYR A 118 -9.47 -1.77 -11.60
CA TYR A 118 -10.83 -1.28 -11.86
C TYR A 118 -11.78 -2.38 -12.28
N GLU A 119 -11.31 -3.34 -13.08
CA GLU A 119 -12.08 -4.54 -13.41
C GLU A 119 -12.40 -5.37 -12.15
N MET A 120 -11.41 -5.57 -11.27
CA MET A 120 -11.57 -6.33 -10.03
C MET A 120 -12.58 -5.66 -9.07
N ALA A 121 -12.59 -4.33 -9.03
CA ALA A 121 -13.53 -3.54 -8.26
C ALA A 121 -14.93 -3.45 -8.91
N GLY A 122 -15.17 -4.13 -10.03
CA GLY A 122 -16.47 -4.16 -10.70
C GLY A 122 -16.87 -2.85 -11.39
N LEU A 123 -15.89 -1.98 -11.68
CA LEU A 123 -16.15 -0.74 -12.41
C LEU A 123 -16.43 -1.02 -13.89
N THR A 124 -17.09 -0.10 -14.56
CA THR A 124 -17.47 -0.16 -15.98
C THR A 124 -17.15 1.17 -16.66
N PRO A 125 -17.11 1.23 -18.00
CA PRO A 125 -16.93 2.51 -18.71
C PRO A 125 -18.01 3.58 -18.43
N GLU A 126 -19.13 3.22 -17.79
CA GLU A 126 -20.14 4.19 -17.34
C GLU A 126 -19.75 4.89 -16.04
N ASP A 127 -18.73 4.37 -15.33
CA ASP A 127 -18.25 4.94 -14.08
C ASP A 127 -17.39 6.20 -14.28
N ARG A 128 -17.48 7.06 -13.27
CA ARG A 128 -16.80 8.34 -13.20
C ARG A 128 -15.83 8.34 -12.03
N MET A 129 -14.55 8.28 -12.33
CA MET A 129 -13.44 8.19 -11.37
C MET A 129 -12.97 9.58 -10.97
N GLN A 130 -13.25 9.99 -9.75
CA GLN A 130 -12.67 11.20 -9.18
C GLN A 130 -11.39 10.88 -8.42
N VAL A 131 -10.28 11.49 -8.85
CA VAL A 131 -8.95 11.20 -8.34
C VAL A 131 -8.54 12.24 -7.30
N ALA A 132 -8.35 11.78 -6.07
CA ALA A 132 -8.09 12.60 -4.88
C ALA A 132 -6.72 12.29 -4.24
N VAL A 133 -5.72 12.02 -5.07
CA VAL A 133 -4.35 11.72 -4.65
C VAL A 133 -3.37 12.73 -5.27
N GLY A 134 -2.15 12.80 -4.72
CA GLY A 134 -1.08 13.65 -5.22
C GLY A 134 -0.66 13.35 -6.67
N TYR A 135 -0.56 14.40 -7.48
CA TYR A 135 -0.01 14.41 -8.84
C TYR A 135 1.41 14.95 -8.87
N GLY A 136 2.11 14.81 -10.00
CA GLY A 136 3.49 15.26 -10.18
C GLY A 136 4.47 14.10 -10.03
N LEU A 137 5.41 14.20 -9.08
CA LEU A 137 6.42 13.14 -8.86
C LEU A 137 5.85 11.86 -8.23
N TRP A 138 4.66 11.93 -7.62
CA TRP A 138 4.00 10.78 -7.02
C TRP A 138 3.32 9.92 -8.09
N THR A 139 3.51 8.61 -7.98
CA THR A 139 2.93 7.62 -8.91
C THR A 139 1.41 7.55 -8.84
N ALA A 140 0.81 7.91 -7.69
CA ALA A 140 -0.62 7.73 -7.45
C ALA A 140 -1.50 8.51 -8.44
N GLY A 141 -1.33 9.82 -8.57
CA GLY A 141 -2.13 10.63 -9.50
C GLY A 141 -1.99 10.17 -10.95
N ALA A 142 -0.74 9.91 -11.38
CA ALA A 142 -0.44 9.39 -12.70
C ALA A 142 -1.10 8.01 -12.94
N GLY A 143 -0.97 7.08 -11.99
CA GLY A 143 -1.54 5.73 -12.07
C GLY A 143 -3.06 5.73 -12.12
N PHE A 144 -3.71 6.41 -11.16
CA PHE A 144 -5.17 6.52 -11.14
C PHE A 144 -5.72 7.16 -12.40
N GLN A 145 -5.08 8.23 -12.89
CA GLN A 145 -5.51 8.89 -14.11
C GLN A 145 -5.36 7.99 -15.34
N MET A 146 -4.15 7.57 -15.66
CA MET A 146 -3.91 6.86 -16.92
C MET A 146 -4.52 5.45 -16.95
N GLY A 147 -4.62 4.80 -15.80
CA GLY A 147 -5.34 3.54 -15.69
C GLY A 147 -6.84 3.71 -15.95
N SER A 148 -7.46 4.77 -15.41
CA SER A 148 -8.89 5.01 -15.56
C SER A 148 -9.24 5.43 -16.99
N GLU A 149 -8.40 6.26 -17.61
CA GLU A 149 -8.48 6.59 -19.03
C GLU A 149 -8.33 5.36 -19.93
N LEU A 150 -7.36 4.47 -19.63
CA LEU A 150 -7.18 3.21 -20.36
C LEU A 150 -8.38 2.27 -20.21
N TYR A 151 -8.92 2.16 -19.01
CA TYR A 151 -10.10 1.34 -18.72
C TYR A 151 -11.39 1.92 -19.33
N GLY A 152 -11.40 3.20 -19.74
CA GLY A 152 -12.54 3.87 -20.35
C GLY A 152 -13.48 4.56 -19.37
N LEU A 153 -13.02 4.83 -18.15
CA LEU A 153 -13.77 5.64 -17.17
C LEU A 153 -13.72 7.12 -17.57
N MET A 154 -14.72 7.88 -17.14
CA MET A 154 -14.59 9.34 -17.12
C MET A 154 -13.73 9.76 -15.92
N THR A 155 -12.51 10.20 -16.18
CA THR A 155 -11.58 10.64 -15.13
C THR A 155 -11.80 12.11 -14.77
N ILE A 156 -11.92 12.40 -13.47
CA ILE A 156 -12.04 13.74 -12.88
C ILE A 156 -10.79 13.96 -12.01
N PRO A 157 -9.68 14.48 -12.58
CA PRO A 157 -8.38 14.54 -11.94
C PRO A 157 -8.23 15.78 -11.02
N VAL A 158 -8.90 15.76 -9.86
CA VAL A 158 -8.92 16.91 -8.94
C VAL A 158 -7.58 17.10 -8.21
N GLY A 159 -6.94 16.00 -7.83
CA GLY A 159 -5.71 16.03 -7.03
C GLY A 159 -5.99 16.05 -5.53
N PRO A 160 -4.97 16.29 -4.68
CA PRO A 160 -5.12 16.20 -3.24
C PRO A 160 -5.74 17.48 -2.66
N GLY A 161 -6.59 17.33 -1.65
CA GLY A 161 -7.11 18.44 -0.86
C GLY A 161 -8.22 19.26 -1.52
N ASN A 162 -8.56 20.40 -0.90
CA ASN A 162 -9.72 21.23 -1.27
C ASN A 162 -11.03 20.43 -1.28
N LEU A 163 -11.49 20.03 -0.10
CA LEU A 163 -12.66 19.17 0.00
C LEU A 163 -13.94 19.79 -0.59
N GLN A 164 -14.07 21.12 -0.58
CA GLN A 164 -15.22 21.80 -1.16
C GLN A 164 -15.31 21.57 -2.67
N ILE A 165 -14.19 21.63 -3.41
CA ILE A 165 -14.22 21.29 -4.85
C ILE A 165 -14.54 19.81 -5.06
N HIS A 166 -14.11 18.93 -4.15
CA HIS A 166 -14.47 17.52 -4.24
C HIS A 166 -15.98 17.31 -4.13
N LEU A 167 -16.61 17.84 -3.08
CA LEU A 167 -18.05 17.71 -2.86
C LEU A 167 -18.84 18.33 -4.01
N GLN A 168 -18.45 19.53 -4.47
CA GLN A 168 -19.07 20.19 -5.60
C GLN A 168 -19.02 19.34 -6.88
N LEU A 169 -17.83 18.88 -7.28
CA LEU A 169 -17.68 18.09 -8.50
C LEU A 169 -18.35 16.72 -8.42
N MET A 170 -18.41 16.12 -7.22
CA MET A 170 -19.14 14.86 -7.02
C MET A 170 -20.63 15.02 -7.32
N GLU A 171 -21.23 16.13 -6.88
CA GLU A 171 -22.63 16.47 -7.16
C GLU A 171 -22.83 16.86 -8.64
N ASP A 172 -22.02 17.80 -9.14
CA ASP A 172 -22.16 18.39 -10.49
C ASP A 172 -21.90 17.36 -11.60
N LEU A 173 -20.88 16.51 -11.43
CA LEU A 173 -20.47 15.53 -12.45
C LEU A 173 -21.02 14.14 -12.19
N GLY A 174 -21.63 13.91 -11.02
CA GLY A 174 -22.19 12.62 -10.65
C GLY A 174 -21.13 11.52 -10.50
N THR A 175 -20.07 11.79 -9.75
CA THR A 175 -18.99 10.84 -9.45
C THR A 175 -19.54 9.52 -8.91
N THR A 176 -19.10 8.39 -9.46
CA THR A 176 -19.52 7.04 -9.04
C THR A 176 -18.40 6.28 -8.34
N CYS A 177 -17.13 6.60 -8.64
CA CYS A 177 -15.98 6.00 -7.97
C CYS A 177 -14.97 7.06 -7.51
N PHE A 178 -14.36 6.85 -6.34
CA PHE A 178 -13.38 7.75 -5.75
C PHE A 178 -12.04 7.04 -5.50
N GLY A 179 -10.96 7.58 -6.03
CA GLY A 179 -9.59 7.08 -5.86
C GLY A 179 -8.79 7.95 -4.89
N ALA A 180 -8.38 7.42 -3.73
CA ALA A 180 -7.83 8.24 -2.64
C ALA A 180 -6.80 7.51 -1.76
N THR A 181 -6.19 8.22 -0.81
CA THR A 181 -5.60 7.56 0.37
C THR A 181 -6.71 7.13 1.33
N ALA A 182 -6.45 6.16 2.21
CA ALA A 182 -7.46 5.70 3.17
C ALA A 182 -7.93 6.84 4.10
N SER A 183 -7.04 7.71 4.57
CA SER A 183 -7.40 8.87 5.39
C SER A 183 -8.21 9.92 4.62
N MET A 184 -7.92 10.16 3.34
CA MET A 184 -8.71 11.09 2.51
C MET A 184 -10.13 10.54 2.25
N ALA A 185 -10.27 9.23 2.07
CA ALA A 185 -11.58 8.59 1.93
C ALA A 185 -12.41 8.69 3.21
N LEU A 186 -11.78 8.53 4.39
CA LEU A 186 -12.46 8.73 5.67
C LEU A 186 -12.86 10.20 5.90
N LEU A 187 -11.96 11.14 5.59
CA LEU A 187 -12.25 12.57 5.65
C LEU A 187 -13.44 12.94 4.74
N LEU A 188 -13.49 12.39 3.53
CA LEU A 188 -14.64 12.57 2.63
C LEU A 188 -15.93 12.07 3.28
N ALA A 189 -15.90 10.91 3.95
CA ALA A 189 -17.07 10.33 4.60
C ALA A 189 -17.61 11.22 5.74
N GLU A 190 -16.73 11.69 6.63
CA GLU A 190 -17.07 12.64 7.71
C GLU A 190 -17.72 13.92 7.16
N GLU A 191 -17.26 14.36 5.99
CA GLU A 191 -17.62 15.66 5.43
C GLU A 191 -18.88 15.64 4.58
N VAL A 192 -19.14 14.54 3.86
CA VAL A 192 -20.43 14.28 3.22
C VAL A 192 -21.54 14.18 4.27
N GLU A 193 -21.27 13.52 5.39
CA GLU A 193 -22.20 13.41 6.51
C GLU A 193 -22.44 14.78 7.17
N ARG A 194 -21.36 15.50 7.52
CA ARG A 194 -21.44 16.85 8.10
C ARG A 194 -22.23 17.83 7.22
N ALA A 195 -22.03 17.78 5.91
CA ALA A 195 -22.72 18.64 4.96
C ALA A 195 -24.14 18.15 4.63
N GLY A 196 -24.52 16.93 5.04
CA GLY A 196 -25.85 16.36 4.82
C GLY A 196 -26.18 16.19 3.34
N ILE A 197 -25.19 15.80 2.51
CA ILE A 197 -25.34 15.82 1.05
C ILE A 197 -25.43 14.43 0.41
N ARG A 198 -25.37 13.36 1.20
CA ARG A 198 -25.31 11.97 0.70
C ARG A 198 -26.36 11.68 -0.38
N ASP A 199 -27.61 12.10 -0.17
CA ASP A 199 -28.74 11.85 -1.09
C ASP A 199 -28.60 12.57 -2.45
N ARG A 200 -27.65 13.50 -2.57
CA ARG A 200 -27.34 14.26 -3.80
C ARG A 200 -26.17 13.65 -4.58
N LEU A 201 -25.47 12.66 -4.01
CA LEU A 201 -24.29 12.03 -4.59
C LEU A 201 -24.63 10.70 -5.27
N LYS A 202 -23.81 10.30 -6.24
CA LYS A 202 -23.91 9.01 -6.96
C LYS A 202 -22.77 8.04 -6.61
N LEU A 203 -22.01 8.34 -5.56
CA LEU A 203 -20.83 7.58 -5.18
C LEU A 203 -21.24 6.17 -4.73
N ARG A 204 -20.68 5.15 -5.38
CA ARG A 204 -20.95 3.73 -5.08
C ARG A 204 -19.71 2.95 -4.67
N THR A 205 -18.52 3.36 -5.13
CA THR A 205 -17.29 2.61 -4.90
C THR A 205 -16.13 3.53 -4.49
N ILE A 206 -15.32 3.08 -3.54
CA ILE A 206 -14.03 3.70 -3.22
C ILE A 206 -12.90 2.71 -3.49
N ILE A 207 -11.81 3.18 -4.11
CA ILE A 207 -10.55 2.44 -4.19
C ILE A 207 -9.50 3.29 -3.45
N CYS A 208 -8.98 2.77 -2.34
CA CYS A 208 -8.09 3.54 -1.48
C CYS A 208 -6.93 2.71 -0.94
N GLY A 209 -5.81 3.36 -0.62
CA GLY A 209 -4.61 2.69 -0.12
C GLY A 209 -3.57 3.69 0.38
N SER A 210 -2.29 3.42 0.10
CA SER A 210 -1.10 4.20 0.58
C SER A 210 -0.82 4.13 2.09
N GLU A 211 -1.75 3.63 2.88
CA GLU A 211 -1.63 3.44 4.31
C GLU A 211 -2.53 2.30 4.77
N MET A 212 -2.26 1.79 5.98
CA MET A 212 -3.04 0.70 6.55
C MET A 212 -4.51 1.10 6.68
N ARG A 213 -5.37 0.31 6.06
CA ARG A 213 -6.82 0.46 6.11
C ARG A 213 -7.39 -0.60 7.06
N SER A 214 -7.84 -0.17 8.23
CA SER A 214 -8.46 -1.10 9.17
C SER A 214 -9.89 -1.46 8.77
N GLU A 215 -10.37 -2.60 9.24
CA GLU A 215 -11.76 -3.02 9.03
C GLU A 215 -12.76 -1.99 9.57
N LYS A 216 -12.43 -1.34 10.69
CA LYS A 216 -13.23 -0.24 11.24
C LYS A 216 -13.30 0.96 10.30
N MET A 217 -12.18 1.36 9.69
CA MET A 217 -12.19 2.43 8.69
C MET A 217 -13.08 2.06 7.51
N ARG A 218 -12.97 0.82 7.01
CA ARG A 218 -13.81 0.32 5.92
C ARG A 218 -15.30 0.46 6.25
N ILE A 219 -15.73 -0.12 7.38
CA ILE A 219 -17.13 -0.09 7.81
C ILE A 219 -17.63 1.35 8.01
N ALA A 220 -16.82 2.21 8.63
CA ALA A 220 -17.17 3.61 8.85
C ALA A 220 -17.38 4.36 7.52
N MET A 221 -16.45 4.21 6.56
CA MET A 221 -16.58 4.84 5.24
C MET A 221 -17.78 4.32 4.46
N GLU A 222 -17.96 3.00 4.40
CA GLU A 222 -19.06 2.38 3.65
C GLU A 222 -20.43 2.76 4.21
N SER A 223 -20.58 2.77 5.54
CA SER A 223 -21.85 3.13 6.17
C SER A 223 -22.19 4.62 6.01
N LYS A 224 -21.25 5.53 6.29
CA LYS A 224 -21.46 6.98 6.19
C LYS A 224 -21.77 7.42 4.76
N LEU A 225 -21.13 6.82 3.77
CA LEU A 225 -21.31 7.15 2.35
C LEU A 225 -22.37 6.31 1.64
N GLY A 226 -22.76 5.15 2.18
CA GLY A 226 -23.70 4.25 1.54
C GLY A 226 -23.11 3.51 0.34
N LEU A 227 -21.85 3.10 0.43
CA LEU A 227 -21.13 2.47 -0.68
C LEU A 227 -21.64 1.04 -0.95
N GLU A 228 -21.57 0.62 -2.21
CA GLU A 228 -21.70 -0.79 -2.61
C GLU A 228 -20.44 -1.59 -2.25
N GLY A 229 -19.28 -0.94 -2.20
CA GLY A 229 -18.03 -1.55 -1.77
C GLY A 229 -16.85 -0.57 -1.71
N SER A 230 -15.85 -0.92 -0.91
CA SER A 230 -14.60 -0.18 -0.85
C SER A 230 -13.38 -1.12 -0.81
N TYR A 231 -12.41 -0.87 -1.68
CA TYR A 231 -11.32 -1.82 -1.96
C TYR A 231 -9.96 -1.24 -1.53
N ASP A 232 -9.18 -2.03 -0.81
CA ASP A 232 -7.77 -1.71 -0.53
C ASP A 232 -6.90 -1.98 -1.76
N ILE A 233 -6.07 -0.99 -2.13
CA ILE A 233 -5.13 -1.05 -3.25
C ILE A 233 -3.69 -0.92 -2.76
N GLY A 234 -2.90 -1.96 -3.01
CA GLY A 234 -1.49 -2.02 -2.69
C GLY A 234 -0.61 -1.41 -3.79
N GLY A 235 0.54 -0.87 -3.40
CA GLY A 235 1.53 -0.39 -4.35
C GLY A 235 2.64 0.44 -3.73
N MET A 236 3.72 0.56 -4.48
CA MET A 236 4.90 1.37 -4.14
C MET A 236 5.59 1.81 -5.43
N THR A 237 6.39 2.88 -5.36
CA THR A 237 7.02 3.45 -6.57
C THR A 237 7.97 2.44 -7.24
N GLU A 238 8.60 1.61 -6.43
CA GLU A 238 9.49 0.52 -6.78
C GLU A 238 8.78 -0.56 -7.61
N MET A 239 7.47 -0.74 -7.40
CA MET A 239 6.59 -1.67 -8.13
C MET A 239 5.66 -0.92 -9.09
N TYR A 240 6.18 0.09 -9.77
CA TYR A 240 5.49 1.06 -10.64
C TYR A 240 4.61 2.09 -9.93
N GLY A 241 3.84 1.72 -8.92
CA GLY A 241 2.91 2.61 -8.22
C GLY A 241 1.75 1.85 -7.60
N PRO A 242 0.57 2.48 -7.41
CA PRO A 242 -0.65 1.77 -7.02
C PRO A 242 -1.01 0.64 -7.99
N GLY A 243 -1.86 -0.27 -7.53
CA GLY A 243 -2.44 -1.33 -8.34
C GLY A 243 -1.55 -2.57 -8.45
N THR A 244 -0.41 -2.61 -7.76
CA THR A 244 0.41 -3.83 -7.65
C THR A 244 -0.40 -4.98 -7.07
N ALA A 245 -1.30 -4.65 -6.15
CA ALA A 245 -2.28 -5.56 -5.59
C ALA A 245 -3.60 -4.84 -5.32
N ILE A 246 -4.70 -5.59 -5.22
CA ILE A 246 -6.02 -5.07 -4.84
C ILE A 246 -6.88 -6.14 -4.18
N GLU A 247 -7.72 -5.76 -3.23
CA GLU A 247 -8.77 -6.64 -2.69
C GLU A 247 -9.82 -7.01 -3.73
N CYS A 248 -10.38 -8.21 -3.63
CA CYS A 248 -11.68 -8.52 -4.26
C CYS A 248 -12.83 -8.20 -3.29
N SER A 249 -14.08 -8.36 -3.75
CA SER A 249 -15.29 -8.14 -2.96
C SER A 249 -15.44 -9.04 -1.72
N LEU A 250 -14.59 -10.06 -1.57
CA LEU A 250 -14.59 -10.95 -0.40
C LEU A 250 -13.74 -10.41 0.76
N HIS A 251 -12.90 -9.38 0.55
CA HIS A 251 -12.05 -8.79 1.59
C HIS A 251 -11.20 -9.80 2.38
N THR A 252 -10.71 -10.85 1.70
CA THR A 252 -9.86 -11.91 2.30
C THR A 252 -8.40 -11.78 1.88
N GLY A 253 -7.92 -10.54 1.77
CA GLY A 253 -6.57 -10.17 1.32
C GLY A 253 -6.50 -9.60 -0.09
N LEU A 254 -5.31 -9.12 -0.46
CA LEU A 254 -5.06 -8.42 -1.71
C LEU A 254 -4.48 -9.39 -2.74
N HIS A 255 -5.15 -9.53 -3.88
CA HIS A 255 -4.58 -10.23 -5.03
C HIS A 255 -3.48 -9.39 -5.66
N TYR A 256 -2.33 -10.00 -5.94
CA TYR A 256 -1.26 -9.35 -6.69
C TYR A 256 -1.08 -10.03 -8.06
N TRP A 257 -0.54 -9.28 -9.02
CA TRP A 257 -0.34 -9.77 -10.38
C TRP A 257 0.92 -10.62 -10.47
N ALA A 258 0.78 -11.93 -10.24
CA ALA A 258 1.91 -12.85 -10.22
C ALA A 258 2.58 -13.01 -11.60
N ASP A 259 1.93 -12.58 -12.68
CA ASP A 259 2.53 -12.46 -14.01
C ASP A 259 3.47 -11.23 -14.14
N LEU A 260 3.39 -10.28 -13.21
CA LEU A 260 4.23 -9.07 -13.18
C LEU A 260 5.26 -9.07 -12.04
N PHE A 261 4.98 -9.81 -10.96
CA PHE A 261 5.81 -9.80 -9.75
C PHE A 261 5.97 -11.19 -9.13
N ILE A 262 7.15 -11.42 -8.55
CA ILE A 262 7.35 -12.45 -7.53
C ILE A 262 7.37 -11.76 -6.17
N ILE A 263 6.58 -12.28 -5.23
CA ILE A 263 6.58 -11.84 -3.84
C ILE A 263 7.07 -12.98 -2.95
N GLU A 264 8.11 -12.71 -2.16
CA GLU A 264 8.63 -13.56 -1.09
C GLU A 264 8.27 -12.94 0.26
N ILE A 265 8.18 -13.76 1.30
CA ILE A 265 8.10 -13.32 2.70
C ILE A 265 9.36 -13.83 3.40
N LEU A 266 10.23 -12.92 3.82
CA LEU A 266 11.49 -13.24 4.48
C LEU A 266 11.44 -12.89 5.97
N ASP A 267 12.19 -13.63 6.78
CA ASP A 267 12.51 -13.21 8.13
C ASP A 267 13.35 -11.91 8.07
N PRO A 268 12.93 -10.81 8.74
CA PRO A 268 13.62 -9.52 8.63
C PRO A 268 15.01 -9.49 9.26
N VAL A 269 15.38 -10.50 10.05
CA VAL A 269 16.70 -10.64 10.71
C VAL A 269 17.59 -11.61 9.96
N THR A 270 17.09 -12.80 9.61
CA THR A 270 17.90 -13.84 8.96
C THR A 270 17.90 -13.73 7.44
N HIS A 271 16.97 -12.97 6.88
CA HIS A 271 16.73 -12.80 5.43
C HIS A 271 16.44 -14.13 4.71
N LYS A 272 15.99 -15.15 5.44
CA LYS A 272 15.59 -16.44 4.89
C LYS A 272 14.09 -16.49 4.62
N PRO A 273 13.64 -17.21 3.58
CA PRO A 273 12.21 -17.40 3.32
C PRO A 273 11.49 -18.01 4.53
N LEU A 274 10.32 -17.46 4.85
CA LEU A 274 9.44 -17.99 5.88
C LEU A 274 8.42 -18.98 5.29
N PRO A 275 7.91 -19.92 6.10
CA PRO A 275 6.81 -20.78 5.68
C PRO A 275 5.57 -20.01 5.22
N MET A 276 4.80 -20.60 4.31
CA MET A 276 3.54 -20.02 3.83
C MET A 276 2.59 -19.71 4.99
N GLY A 277 2.04 -18.49 5.03
CA GLY A 277 1.12 -18.03 6.08
C GLY A 277 1.78 -17.34 7.28
N GLU A 278 3.11 -17.42 7.42
CA GLU A 278 3.86 -16.70 8.45
C GLU A 278 4.04 -15.22 8.08
N VAL A 279 4.09 -14.37 9.11
CA VAL A 279 4.31 -12.92 8.93
C VAL A 279 5.81 -12.64 8.85
N GLY A 280 6.21 -11.87 7.85
CA GLY A 280 7.58 -11.41 7.67
C GLY A 280 7.68 -10.21 6.74
N GLU A 281 8.89 -9.89 6.31
CA GLU A 281 9.15 -8.80 5.39
C GLU A 281 8.84 -9.21 3.94
N MET A 282 8.03 -8.41 3.27
CA MET A 282 7.73 -8.57 1.87
C MET A 282 8.95 -8.19 1.02
N VAL A 283 9.38 -9.12 0.17
CA VAL A 283 10.49 -8.93 -0.77
C VAL A 283 9.98 -9.19 -2.19
N VAL A 284 10.34 -8.31 -3.13
CA VAL A 284 9.68 -8.26 -4.44
C VAL A 284 10.67 -8.29 -5.59
N THR A 285 10.31 -9.03 -6.65
CA THR A 285 11.04 -9.05 -7.92
C THR A 285 10.08 -8.71 -9.07
N SER A 286 10.42 -7.72 -9.89
CA SER A 286 9.65 -7.34 -11.08
C SER A 286 9.99 -8.25 -12.27
N LEU A 287 9.00 -8.71 -13.02
CA LEU A 287 9.20 -9.72 -14.08
C LEU A 287 9.31 -9.16 -15.50
N CYS A 288 8.97 -7.89 -15.70
CA CYS A 288 8.92 -7.28 -17.04
C CYS A 288 9.27 -5.79 -17.06
N LYS A 289 9.84 -5.26 -15.97
CA LYS A 289 10.20 -3.84 -15.87
C LYS A 289 11.51 -3.59 -16.60
N GLU A 290 11.50 -2.71 -17.59
CA GLU A 290 12.62 -2.47 -18.48
C GLU A 290 13.60 -1.44 -17.91
N ALA A 291 13.13 -0.26 -17.50
CA ALA A 291 14.05 0.83 -17.18
C ALA A 291 14.89 0.55 -15.93
N ALA A 292 14.23 0.13 -14.85
CA ALA A 292 14.86 -0.13 -13.56
C ALA A 292 14.18 -1.34 -12.90
N PRO A 293 14.42 -2.56 -13.40
CA PRO A 293 13.95 -3.77 -12.75
C PRO A 293 14.49 -3.87 -11.33
N LEU A 294 13.70 -4.49 -10.45
CA LEU A 294 14.12 -4.80 -9.09
C LEU A 294 14.14 -6.30 -8.87
N ILE A 295 15.21 -6.79 -8.26
CA ILE A 295 15.45 -8.19 -7.92
C ILE A 295 15.58 -8.28 -6.41
N ARG A 296 14.71 -9.09 -5.80
CA ARG A 296 14.62 -9.31 -4.35
C ARG A 296 14.73 -8.00 -3.55
N TYR A 297 13.95 -7.00 -3.97
CA TYR A 297 13.92 -5.70 -3.32
C TYR A 297 13.17 -5.79 -1.99
N ARG A 298 13.84 -5.36 -0.93
CA ARG A 298 13.31 -5.26 0.43
C ARG A 298 12.39 -4.08 0.52
N THR A 299 11.10 -4.35 0.67
CA THR A 299 10.07 -3.30 0.78
C THR A 299 10.03 -2.69 2.18
N HIS A 300 10.52 -3.46 3.16
CA HIS A 300 10.29 -3.32 4.59
C HIS A 300 8.83 -3.43 5.02
N ASP A 301 7.88 -3.70 4.13
CA ASP A 301 6.49 -3.89 4.52
C ASP A 301 6.29 -5.28 5.15
N LEU A 302 5.59 -5.34 6.27
CA LEU A 302 5.29 -6.60 6.96
C LEU A 302 3.96 -7.17 6.48
N ALA A 303 3.99 -8.41 5.98
CA ALA A 303 2.82 -9.10 5.46
C ALA A 303 3.00 -10.62 5.54
N ARG A 304 1.98 -11.36 5.11
CA ARG A 304 2.07 -12.79 4.83
C ARG A 304 1.42 -13.13 3.50
N LEU A 305 1.86 -14.21 2.87
CA LEU A 305 1.13 -14.81 1.76
C LEU A 305 -0.04 -15.64 2.30
N ILE A 306 -1.21 -15.51 1.67
CA ILE A 306 -2.42 -16.23 2.06
C ILE A 306 -2.51 -17.52 1.24
N PRO A 307 -2.49 -18.70 1.88
CA PRO A 307 -2.56 -19.97 1.18
C PRO A 307 -3.94 -20.20 0.56
N GLY A 308 -3.96 -21.04 -0.49
CA GLY A 308 -5.19 -21.51 -1.12
C GLY A 308 -5.81 -20.55 -2.13
N LYS A 309 -6.66 -21.11 -2.99
CA LYS A 309 -7.40 -20.37 -4.02
C LYS A 309 -8.46 -19.47 -3.36
N CYS A 310 -8.70 -18.31 -3.96
CA CYS A 310 -9.76 -17.43 -3.49
C CYS A 310 -11.11 -17.87 -4.06
N GLU A 311 -12.18 -17.75 -3.28
CA GLU A 311 -13.54 -18.08 -3.72
C GLU A 311 -14.07 -17.13 -4.80
N CYS A 312 -13.40 -15.98 -5.04
CA CYS A 312 -13.72 -15.09 -6.15
C CYS A 312 -13.41 -15.71 -7.53
N GLY A 313 -12.68 -16.84 -7.56
CA GLY A 313 -12.33 -17.57 -8.77
C GLY A 313 -11.12 -17.03 -9.51
N LEU A 314 -10.53 -15.90 -9.09
CA LEU A 314 -9.30 -15.39 -9.70
C LEU A 314 -8.11 -16.28 -9.36
N ASN A 315 -7.43 -16.75 -10.40
CA ASN A 315 -6.20 -17.54 -10.26
C ASN A 315 -4.96 -16.65 -10.09
N MET A 316 -5.01 -15.75 -9.10
CA MET A 316 -3.90 -14.93 -8.67
C MET A 316 -3.69 -15.09 -7.16
N PRO A 317 -2.44 -15.22 -6.69
CA PRO A 317 -2.14 -15.34 -5.27
C PRO A 317 -2.51 -14.07 -4.50
N ARG A 318 -2.61 -14.21 -3.17
CA ARG A 318 -2.96 -13.12 -2.26
C ARG A 318 -1.89 -12.91 -1.19
N HIS A 319 -1.71 -11.65 -0.78
CA HIS A 319 -1.06 -11.33 0.48
C HIS A 319 -2.06 -10.67 1.45
N SER A 320 -1.75 -10.70 2.74
CA SER A 320 -2.52 -9.98 3.76
C SER A 320 -2.45 -8.46 3.56
N ALA A 321 -3.28 -7.71 4.27
CA ALA A 321 -3.02 -6.29 4.48
C ALA A 321 -1.59 -6.08 5.03
N ILE A 322 -1.02 -4.92 4.74
CA ILE A 322 0.29 -4.53 5.28
C ILE A 322 0.11 -4.18 6.76
N LEU A 323 0.82 -4.91 7.62
CA LEU A 323 0.72 -4.83 9.08
C LEU A 323 1.61 -3.73 9.69
N GLY A 324 2.43 -3.09 8.87
CA GLY A 324 3.41 -2.11 9.30
C GLY A 324 4.69 -2.24 8.49
N ARG A 325 5.75 -1.60 8.95
CA ARG A 325 7.06 -1.70 8.32
C ARG A 325 8.14 -2.14 9.30
N SER A 326 9.11 -2.92 8.83
CA SER A 326 10.30 -3.35 9.58
C SER A 326 11.22 -2.17 9.90
N ASP A 327 11.18 -1.08 9.13
CA ASP A 327 11.93 0.16 9.35
C ASP A 327 11.14 1.24 10.13
N ASP A 328 9.81 1.18 10.18
CA ASP A 328 8.95 2.02 11.06
C ASP A 328 8.76 1.39 12.46
N MET A 329 9.58 0.39 12.79
CA MET A 329 9.55 -0.32 14.06
C MET A 329 9.87 0.64 15.22
N ILE A 330 8.95 0.77 16.16
CA ILE A 330 9.18 1.50 17.39
C ILE A 330 9.99 0.60 18.33
N ILE A 331 11.24 0.99 18.60
CA ILE A 331 11.99 0.41 19.72
C ILE A 331 11.61 1.18 20.98
N PHE A 332 10.84 0.53 21.85
CA PHE A 332 10.42 1.09 23.14
C PHE A 332 10.91 0.21 24.27
N ARG A 333 11.85 0.73 25.08
CA ARG A 333 12.47 0.01 26.21
C ARG A 333 12.97 -1.40 25.84
N GLY A 334 13.57 -1.54 24.66
CA GLY A 334 14.14 -2.80 24.16
C GLY A 334 13.13 -3.76 23.53
N VAL A 335 11.85 -3.38 23.43
CA VAL A 335 10.82 -4.15 22.73
C VAL A 335 10.54 -3.52 21.36
N ASN A 336 10.45 -4.37 20.35
CA ASN A 336 10.12 -4.01 18.98
C ASN A 336 8.60 -3.99 18.81
N ILE A 337 8.04 -2.83 18.48
CA ILE A 337 6.60 -2.63 18.37
C ILE A 337 6.27 -2.11 16.97
N TYR A 338 5.36 -2.80 16.30
CA TYR A 338 4.87 -2.42 14.98
C TYR A 338 3.51 -1.71 15.10
N PRO A 339 3.29 -0.59 14.39
CA PRO A 339 2.03 0.15 14.47
C PRO A 339 0.77 -0.66 14.16
N GLY A 340 0.83 -1.70 13.33
CA GLY A 340 -0.34 -2.56 13.08
C GLY A 340 -0.72 -3.43 14.27
N GLN A 341 0.21 -3.80 15.15
CA GLN A 341 -0.13 -4.52 16.38
C GLN A 341 -1.02 -3.66 17.30
N ILE A 342 -0.80 -2.34 17.31
CA ILE A 342 -1.67 -1.39 18.01
C ILE A 342 -3.05 -1.37 17.33
N ALA A 343 -3.11 -1.28 16.01
CA ALA A 343 -4.39 -1.30 15.29
C ALA A 343 -5.19 -2.59 15.50
N ASP A 344 -4.52 -3.76 15.57
CA ASP A 344 -5.16 -5.05 15.84
C ASP A 344 -5.80 -5.09 17.23
N VAL A 345 -5.14 -4.55 18.25
CA VAL A 345 -5.72 -4.43 19.59
C VAL A 345 -6.92 -3.48 19.55
N LEU A 346 -6.78 -2.29 18.95
CA LEU A 346 -7.86 -1.31 18.85
C LEU A 346 -9.06 -1.83 18.05
N GLY A 347 -8.84 -2.72 17.09
CA GLY A 347 -9.88 -3.38 16.30
C GLY A 347 -10.89 -4.15 17.15
N LYS A 348 -10.51 -4.60 18.35
CA LYS A 348 -11.35 -5.41 19.25
C LYS A 348 -12.41 -4.60 20.02
N TYR A 349 -12.29 -3.27 20.07
CA TYR A 349 -13.11 -2.41 20.94
C TYR A 349 -14.12 -1.61 20.14
N SER A 350 -15.41 -1.95 20.18
CA SER A 350 -16.47 -1.16 19.51
C SER A 350 -16.55 0.30 20.00
N GLU A 351 -16.04 0.58 21.19
CA GLU A 351 -16.17 1.85 21.89
C GLU A 351 -15.23 2.96 21.37
N VAL A 352 -14.22 2.59 20.57
CA VAL A 352 -13.26 3.53 19.98
C VAL A 352 -13.40 3.61 18.46
N GLY A 353 -13.17 4.81 17.92
CA GLY A 353 -13.14 5.10 16.50
C GLY A 353 -11.92 4.50 15.79
N SER A 354 -11.70 4.91 14.54
CA SER A 354 -10.57 4.47 13.73
C SER A 354 -9.30 5.32 13.91
N GLU A 355 -9.42 6.52 14.47
CA GLU A 355 -8.31 7.47 14.56
C GLU A 355 -7.57 7.42 15.89
N TYR A 356 -6.24 7.41 15.79
CA TYR A 356 -5.32 7.34 16.92
C TYR A 356 -3.95 7.92 16.56
N GLN A 357 -3.23 8.40 17.58
CA GLN A 357 -1.87 8.90 17.47
C GLN A 357 -0.99 8.33 18.59
N ILE A 358 0.20 7.86 18.23
CA ILE A 358 1.25 7.39 19.10
C ILE A 358 2.26 8.53 19.30
N GLN A 359 2.50 8.90 20.55
CA GLN A 359 3.53 9.85 20.92
C GLN A 359 4.60 9.13 21.75
N LEU A 360 5.84 9.25 21.31
CA LEU A 360 7.02 8.81 22.05
C LEU A 360 7.70 10.04 22.63
N SER A 361 8.12 9.97 23.89
CA SER A 361 8.83 11.06 24.56
C SER A 361 9.82 10.51 25.57
N ARG A 362 10.84 11.28 25.90
CA ARG A 362 11.80 10.95 26.96
C ARG A 362 11.72 12.01 28.04
N ASP A 363 11.58 11.57 29.29
CA ASP A 363 11.57 12.51 30.42
C ASP A 363 12.98 12.93 30.84
N GLU A 364 13.07 13.88 31.77
CA GLU A 364 14.36 14.39 32.30
C GLU A 364 15.22 13.31 32.97
N ALA A 365 14.61 12.19 33.41
CA ALA A 365 15.29 11.04 33.99
C ALA A 365 15.76 10.03 32.91
N ALA A 366 15.69 10.41 31.63
CA ALA A 366 16.03 9.58 30.47
C ALA A 366 15.15 8.33 30.31
N VAL A 367 13.93 8.36 30.85
CA VAL A 367 12.97 7.26 30.72
C VAL A 367 12.06 7.52 29.52
N ASP A 368 12.00 6.54 28.61
CA ASP A 368 11.10 6.58 27.46
C ASP A 368 9.66 6.32 27.91
N HIS A 369 8.72 7.14 27.43
CA HIS A 369 7.27 7.02 27.61
C HIS A 369 6.56 6.88 26.26
N MET A 370 5.53 6.05 26.22
CA MET A 370 4.66 5.88 25.06
C MET A 370 3.23 6.22 25.46
N LYS A 371 2.65 7.21 24.78
CA LYS A 371 1.26 7.61 24.92
C LYS A 371 0.51 7.32 23.63
N ILE A 372 -0.67 6.73 23.74
CA ILE A 372 -1.59 6.52 22.62
C ILE A 372 -2.85 7.31 22.91
N THR A 373 -3.13 8.32 22.08
CA THR A 373 -4.38 9.07 22.12
C THR A 373 -5.33 8.47 21.07
N ILE A 374 -6.54 8.12 21.47
CA ILE A 374 -7.52 7.38 20.66
C ILE A 374 -8.84 8.12 20.68
N GLU A 375 -9.45 8.34 19.53
CA GLU A 375 -10.80 8.92 19.47
C GLU A 375 -11.87 7.91 19.91
N ARG A 376 -12.81 8.36 20.72
CA ARG A 376 -14.02 7.60 21.07
C ARG A 376 -14.89 7.42 19.82
N ALA A 377 -15.67 6.34 19.76
CA ALA A 377 -16.71 6.21 18.74
C ALA A 377 -17.82 7.25 18.96
N GLU A 378 -18.40 7.78 17.88
CA GLU A 378 -19.35 8.92 17.89
C GLU A 378 -20.60 8.69 18.78
N ASN A 379 -21.03 7.44 18.92
CA ASN A 379 -22.25 7.07 19.66
C ASN A 379 -21.99 6.64 21.10
N MET A 380 -20.81 6.91 21.64
CA MET A 380 -20.40 6.47 22.99
C MET A 380 -20.27 7.65 23.96
N SER A 381 -20.71 7.43 25.21
CA SER A 381 -20.55 8.42 26.30
C SER A 381 -19.11 8.50 26.77
N SER A 382 -18.68 9.68 27.22
CA SER A 382 -17.39 9.93 27.88
C SER A 382 -17.29 9.30 29.27
N ASP A 383 -18.41 8.89 29.87
CA ASP A 383 -18.46 8.43 31.26
C ASP A 383 -17.55 7.22 31.53
N SER A 384 -17.35 6.38 30.51
CA SER A 384 -16.54 5.15 30.61
C SER A 384 -15.14 5.30 30.02
N ASP A 385 -14.71 6.49 29.59
CA ASP A 385 -13.42 6.70 28.93
C ASP A 385 -12.24 6.23 29.78
N ARG A 386 -12.31 6.45 31.10
CA ARG A 386 -11.26 6.01 32.03
C ARG A 386 -11.17 4.49 32.11
N GLU A 387 -12.30 3.80 32.20
CA GLU A 387 -12.34 2.34 32.25
C GLU A 387 -11.95 1.72 30.90
N LEU A 388 -12.37 2.34 29.79
CA LEU A 388 -12.00 1.96 28.43
C LEU A 388 -10.48 2.11 28.22
N ALA A 389 -9.89 3.24 28.61
CA ALA A 389 -8.45 3.45 28.56
C ALA A 389 -7.68 2.38 29.33
N GLN A 390 -8.14 2.03 30.53
CA GLN A 390 -7.52 0.99 31.36
C GLN A 390 -7.58 -0.39 30.72
N ARG A 391 -8.74 -0.78 30.15
CA ARG A 391 -8.88 -2.05 29.42
C ARG A 391 -7.95 -2.12 28.21
N ILE A 392 -7.94 -1.07 27.39
CA ILE A 392 -7.06 -1.01 26.22
C ILE A 392 -5.59 -1.05 26.64
N ALA A 393 -5.19 -0.30 27.66
CA ALA A 393 -3.82 -0.32 28.16
C ALA A 393 -3.40 -1.73 28.65
N GLN A 394 -4.32 -2.47 29.26
CA GLN A 394 -4.08 -3.84 29.69
C GLN A 394 -3.91 -4.80 28.52
N ASP A 395 -4.75 -4.71 27.48
CA ASP A 395 -4.64 -5.55 26.27
C ASP A 395 -3.40 -5.19 25.44
N MET A 396 -3.03 -3.91 25.39
CA MET A 396 -1.77 -3.44 24.80
C MET A 396 -0.58 -4.03 25.56
N HIS A 397 -0.61 -4.03 26.90
CA HIS A 397 0.46 -4.64 27.70
C HIS A 397 0.58 -6.14 27.45
N THR A 398 -0.53 -6.85 27.34
CA THR A 398 -0.54 -8.29 27.02
C THR A 398 -0.02 -8.57 25.62
N SER A 399 -0.39 -7.73 24.64
CA SER A 399 -0.08 -7.98 23.22
C SER A 399 1.31 -7.46 22.80
N LEU A 400 1.75 -6.34 23.39
CA LEU A 400 2.99 -5.64 23.04
C LEU A 400 4.10 -5.84 24.07
N PHE A 401 3.81 -6.43 25.23
CA PHE A 401 4.74 -6.61 26.36
C PHE A 401 5.32 -5.30 26.93
N VAL A 402 4.64 -4.17 26.72
CA VAL A 402 5.04 -2.86 27.26
C VAL A 402 3.85 -2.13 27.89
N ARG A 403 4.12 -1.31 28.91
CA ARG A 403 3.09 -0.41 29.46
C ARG A 403 2.97 0.82 28.59
N VAL A 404 1.73 1.17 28.28
CA VAL A 404 1.38 2.30 27.42
C VAL A 404 0.39 3.19 28.16
N ASP A 405 0.59 4.51 28.11
CA ASP A 405 -0.41 5.46 28.58
C ASP A 405 -1.48 5.62 27.51
N VAL A 406 -2.74 5.31 27.85
CA VAL A 406 -3.86 5.37 26.91
C VAL A 406 -4.77 6.51 27.31
N VAL A 407 -5.05 7.40 26.35
CA VAL A 407 -5.97 8.52 26.53
C VAL A 407 -7.08 8.42 25.50
N ILE A 408 -8.33 8.36 25.97
CA ILE A 408 -9.51 8.50 25.12
C ILE A 408 -9.85 9.98 25.00
N THR A 409 -10.17 10.42 23.80
CA THR A 409 -10.59 11.79 23.49
C THR A 409 -11.89 11.79 22.70
N ASP A 410 -12.53 12.95 22.59
CA ASP A 410 -13.75 13.09 21.84
C ASP A 410 -13.53 12.78 20.35
N PRO A 411 -14.56 12.30 19.63
CA PRO A 411 -14.49 12.08 18.19
C PRO A 411 -14.04 13.34 17.45
N SER A 412 -13.29 13.17 16.35
CA SER A 412 -12.85 14.27 15.46
C SER A 412 -11.92 15.32 16.09
N THR A 413 -11.18 14.96 17.13
CA THR A 413 -10.21 15.86 17.81
C THR A 413 -8.78 15.71 17.30
N LEU A 414 -8.41 14.55 16.75
CA LEU A 414 -7.09 14.30 16.19
C LEU A 414 -6.94 14.92 14.80
N PRO A 415 -5.74 15.41 14.43
CA PRO A 415 -5.52 16.07 13.15
C PRO A 415 -5.85 15.16 11.96
N ARG A 416 -6.75 15.61 11.08
CA ARG A 416 -7.00 15.00 9.77
C ARG A 416 -6.00 15.51 8.73
N THR A 417 -5.79 14.74 7.67
CA THR A 417 -4.88 15.10 6.58
C THR A 417 -5.42 14.69 5.22
N PHE A 418 -5.01 15.44 4.18
CA PHE A 418 -5.27 15.13 2.77
C PHE A 418 -4.23 14.16 2.18
N SER A 419 -3.25 13.72 2.98
CA SER A 419 -2.19 12.78 2.61
C SER A 419 -2.16 11.60 3.58
N LYS A 420 -1.14 10.73 3.50
CA LYS A 420 -0.88 9.69 4.52
C LYS A 420 -0.85 10.30 5.93
N SER A 421 -1.54 9.66 6.87
CA SER A 421 -1.57 10.06 8.27
C SER A 421 -0.25 9.81 8.97
N LYS A 422 0.24 10.81 9.72
CA LYS A 422 1.40 10.66 10.62
C LYS A 422 0.90 10.18 11.98
N ARG A 423 0.82 8.85 12.13
CA ARG A 423 0.36 8.22 13.38
C ARG A 423 1.43 8.18 14.47
N ILE A 424 2.70 8.40 14.16
CA ILE A 424 3.80 8.42 15.14
C ILE A 424 4.40 9.82 15.22
N VAL A 425 4.52 10.33 16.43
CA VAL A 425 5.26 11.54 16.79
C VAL A 425 6.35 11.15 17.77
N ASP A 426 7.62 11.20 17.35
CA ASP A 426 8.76 10.92 18.23
C ASP A 426 9.40 12.22 18.73
N LEU A 427 9.36 12.44 20.04
CA LEU A 427 9.83 13.62 20.77
C LEU A 427 11.01 13.30 21.71
N ARG A 428 11.66 12.14 21.54
CA ARG A 428 12.78 11.68 22.38
C ARG A 428 14.12 12.33 22.09
#